data_AF-A0A2V8ILE9-F1
#
_entry.id   AF-A0A2V8ILE9-F1
#
_cell.length_a   1.000
_cell.length_b   1.000
_cell.length_c   1.000
_cell.angle_alpha   90.00
_cell.angle_beta   90.00
_cell.angle_gamma   90.00
#
_symmetry.space_group_name_H-M   'P 1'
#
loop_
_entity.id
_entity.type
_entity.pdbx_description
1 polymer ?
#
loop_
_entity_poly.entity_id
_entity_poly.type
_entity_poly.pdbx_seq_one_letter_code
_entity_poly.pdbx_strand_id
1 'polypeptide(L)'
;MHNTDDRAAILWRLRARHTTATCVLQPLAVGALLTLLQDDDVVFREAFPDAHLAEARARALRARLQGKGWHAVPIANAGCGRRRA
;
A
#
# COMPACT_ATOMS: atom_id res chain seq x y z
N MET A 1 -17.48 -4.27 -22.72
CA MET A 1 -16.55 -5.02 -21.85
C MET A 1 -15.39 -4.10 -21.51
N HIS A 2 -15.37 -3.46 -20.34
CA HIS A 2 -14.18 -2.90 -19.69
C HIS A 2 -14.53 -2.69 -18.22
N ASN A 3 -14.55 -3.79 -17.46
CA ASN A 3 -14.55 -3.72 -16.01
C ASN A 3 -13.07 -3.78 -15.60
N THR A 4 -12.30 -2.74 -15.94
CA THR A 4 -10.98 -2.56 -15.38
C THR A 4 -11.18 -2.30 -13.90
N ASP A 5 -10.91 -3.34 -13.13
CA ASP A 5 -10.72 -3.25 -11.70
C ASP A 5 -9.47 -2.39 -11.46
N ASP A 6 -9.57 -1.07 -11.71
CA ASP A 6 -8.64 -0.01 -11.31
C ASP A 6 -8.75 0.19 -9.78
N ARG A 7 -8.92 -0.90 -9.04
CA ARG A 7 -9.03 -0.86 -7.60
C ARG A 7 -7.64 -0.62 -7.06
N ALA A 8 -7.49 0.53 -6.43
CA ALA A 8 -6.31 0.86 -5.67
C ALA A 8 -5.96 -0.30 -4.72
N ALA A 9 -4.75 -0.85 -4.87
CA ALA A 9 -4.26 -1.98 -4.12
C ALA A 9 -3.44 -1.50 -2.92
N ILE A 10 -3.75 -2.00 -1.72
CA ILE A 10 -2.93 -1.74 -0.54
C ILE A 10 -1.67 -2.60 -0.63
N LEU A 11 -0.51 -1.97 -0.79
CA LEU A 11 0.77 -2.68 -0.88
C LEU A 11 1.27 -3.13 0.50
N TRP A 12 1.13 -2.27 1.51
CA TRP A 12 1.49 -2.58 2.88
C TRP A 12 0.78 -1.62 3.85
N ARG A 13 0.63 -2.08 5.09
CA ARG A 13 0.23 -1.25 6.22
C ARG A 13 1.24 -1.43 7.34
N LEU A 14 1.68 -0.31 7.91
CA LEU A 14 2.58 -0.26 9.05
C LEU A 14 1.91 0.51 10.20
N ARG A 15 2.32 0.23 11.43
CA ARG A 15 1.87 0.95 12.63
C ARG A 15 3.05 1.30 13.52
N ALA A 16 3.04 2.51 14.05
CA ALA A 16 3.96 2.98 15.09
C ALA A 16 3.15 3.57 16.24
N ARG A 17 3.28 3.00 17.46
CA ARG A 17 2.59 3.43 18.69
C ARG A 17 1.09 3.75 18.48
N HIS A 18 0.76 5.00 18.18
CA HIS A 18 -0.60 5.54 18.02
C HIS A 18 -0.99 5.89 16.58
N THR A 19 -0.09 5.68 15.62
CA THR A 19 -0.25 6.09 14.22
C THR A 19 -0.14 4.90 13.28
N THR A 20 -0.92 4.92 12.21
CA THR A 20 -0.92 3.89 11.15
C THR A 20 -0.58 4.52 9.82
N ALA A 21 0.36 3.91 9.08
CA ALA A 21 0.72 4.31 7.73
C ALA A 21 0.28 3.21 6.74
N THR A 22 -0.50 3.59 5.73
CA THR A 22 -0.99 2.68 4.69
C THR A 22 -0.47 3.15 3.34
N CYS A 23 0.19 2.27 2.61
CA CYS A 23 0.65 2.56 1.27
C CYS A 23 -0.25 1.88 0.24
N VAL A 24 -0.76 2.69 -0.68
CA VAL A 24 -1.75 2.31 -1.68
C VAL A 24 -1.17 2.61 -3.06
N LEU A 25 -1.30 1.65 -3.97
CA LEU A 25 -0.93 1.79 -5.36
C LEU A 25 -2.20 1.76 -6.20
N GLN A 26 -2.45 2.83 -6.94
CA GLN A 26 -3.54 2.89 -7.90
C GLN A 26 -2.94 2.78 -9.31
N PRO A 27 -3.26 1.73 -10.09
CA PRO A 27 -2.89 1.69 -11.49
C PRO A 27 -3.59 2.84 -12.23
N LEU A 28 -2.94 3.36 -13.27
CA LEU A 28 -3.50 4.38 -14.17
C LEU A 28 -3.31 3.90 -15.61
N ALA A 29 -4.11 4.43 -16.54
CA ALA A 29 -4.01 4.09 -17.96
C ALA A 29 -2.60 4.31 -18.56
N VAL A 30 -1.83 5.23 -18.00
CA VAL A 30 -0.45 5.57 -18.43
C VAL A 30 0.51 5.66 -17.22
N GLY A 31 0.44 4.69 -16.30
CA GLY A 31 1.40 4.57 -15.21
C GLY A 31 0.77 4.06 -13.92
N ALA A 32 1.26 4.56 -12.78
CA ALA A 32 0.70 4.24 -11.48
C ALA A 32 0.86 5.39 -10.50
N LEU A 33 -0.10 5.52 -9.59
CA LEU A 33 -0.11 6.52 -8.53
C LEU A 33 0.15 5.83 -7.19
N LEU A 34 1.25 6.19 -6.54
CA LEU A 34 1.57 5.74 -5.19
C LEU A 34 1.09 6.78 -4.19
N THR A 35 0.22 6.37 -3.27
CA THR A 35 -0.28 7.20 -2.18
C THR A 35 0.12 6.59 -0.84
N LEU A 36 0.66 7.42 0.05
CA LEU A 36 0.92 7.07 1.44
C LEU A 36 -0.06 7.86 2.31
N LEU A 37 -0.86 7.10 3.03
CA LEU A 37 -1.81 7.59 4.02
C LEU A 37 -1.21 7.42 5.41
N GLN A 38 -1.39 8.39 6.29
CA GLN A 38 -1.07 8.28 7.72
C GLN A 38 -2.29 8.73 8.52
N ASP A 39 -2.85 7.85 9.35
CA ASP A 39 -4.07 8.14 10.13
C ASP A 39 -5.21 8.72 9.26
N ASP A 40 -5.39 8.16 8.06
CA ASP A 40 -6.34 8.56 7.01
C ASP A 40 -6.00 9.86 6.25
N ASP A 41 -4.95 10.59 6.63
CA ASP A 41 -4.45 11.75 5.89
C ASP A 41 -3.44 11.37 4.79
N VAL A 42 -3.55 12.01 3.62
CA VAL A 42 -2.55 11.85 2.54
C VAL A 42 -1.29 12.61 2.90
N VAL A 43 -0.26 11.89 3.32
CA VAL A 43 1.05 12.48 3.66
C VAL A 43 2.01 12.52 2.48
N PHE A 44 1.78 11.67 1.48
CA PHE A 44 2.61 11.63 0.29
C PHE A 44 1.84 11.02 -0.88
N ARG A 45 2.00 11.60 -2.06
CA ARG A 45 1.35 11.17 -3.29
C ARG A 45 2.30 11.45 -4.46
N GLU A 46 2.69 10.41 -5.17
CA GLU A 46 3.64 10.51 -6.29
C GLU A 46 3.18 9.63 -7.45
N ALA A 47 3.20 10.19 -8.66
CA ALA A 47 2.88 9.47 -9.88
C ALA A 47 4.15 8.92 -10.52
N PHE A 48 4.07 7.70 -11.01
CA PHE A 48 5.16 6.98 -11.67
C PHE A 48 4.74 6.57 -13.07
N PRO A 49 5.67 6.57 -14.04
CA PRO A 49 5.40 6.08 -15.39
C PRO A 49 5.23 4.56 -15.45
N ASP A 50 5.71 3.83 -14.43
CA ASP A 50 5.67 2.37 -14.34
C ASP A 50 5.27 1.92 -12.92
N ALA A 51 4.37 0.95 -12.83
CA ALA A 51 3.96 0.32 -11.58
C ALA A 51 5.14 -0.36 -10.85
N HIS A 52 6.10 -0.93 -11.57
CA HIS A 52 7.29 -1.53 -10.96
C HIS A 52 8.14 -0.49 -10.22
N LEU A 53 8.27 0.73 -10.76
CA LEU A 53 8.98 1.82 -10.09
C LEU A 53 8.24 2.28 -8.83
N ALA A 54 6.91 2.40 -8.92
CA ALA A 54 6.07 2.73 -7.79
C ALA A 54 6.17 1.67 -6.68
N GLU A 55 6.16 0.38 -7.02
CA GLU A 55 6.37 -0.71 -6.07
C GLU A 55 7.75 -0.68 -5.42
N ALA A 56 8.81 -0.47 -6.21
CA ALA A 56 10.17 -0.37 -5.68
C ALA A 56 10.28 0.80 -4.68
N ARG A 57 9.64 1.94 -5.00
CA ARG A 57 9.54 3.08 -4.09
C ARG A 57 8.77 2.73 -2.82
N ALA A 58 7.65 2.03 -2.93
CA ALA A 58 6.86 1.58 -1.80
C ALA A 58 7.67 0.66 -0.87
N ARG A 59 8.46 -0.28 -1.42
CA ARG A 59 9.34 -1.17 -0.64
C ARG A 59 10.43 -0.38 0.09
N ALA A 60 11.03 0.60 -0.57
CA ALA A 60 12.03 1.47 0.05
C ALA A 60 11.44 2.30 1.21
N LEU A 61 10.23 2.85 1.04
CA LEU A 61 9.51 3.56 2.10
C LEU A 61 9.19 2.64 3.28
N ARG A 62 8.70 1.42 3.00
CA ARG A 62 8.45 0.40 4.02
C ARG A 62 9.70 0.11 4.84
N ALA A 63 10.83 -0.19 4.18
CA ALA A 63 12.08 -0.51 4.86
C ALA A 63 12.57 0.65 5.74
N ARG A 64 12.46 1.90 5.24
CA ARG A 64 12.80 3.11 6.01
C ARG A 64 11.94 3.28 7.25
N LEU A 65 10.62 3.06 7.13
CA LEU A 65 9.71 3.16 8.27
C LEU A 65 9.96 2.04 9.28
N GLN A 66 10.21 0.81 8.81
CA GLN A 66 10.57 -0.31 9.69
C GLN A 66 11.87 -0.04 10.46
N GLY A 67 12.88 0.55 9.81
CA GLY A 67 14.11 0.98 10.49
C GLY A 67 13.89 2.06 11.56
N LYS A 68 12.77 2.80 11.48
CA LYS A 68 12.34 3.78 12.50
C LYS A 68 11.44 3.18 13.58
N GLY A 69 11.28 1.85 13.62
CA GLY A 69 10.46 1.16 14.62
C GLY A 69 8.98 1.03 14.25
N TRP A 70 8.63 1.14 12.97
CA TRP A 70 7.27 0.83 12.50
C TRP A 70 7.11 -0.67 12.28
N HIS A 71 5.98 -1.23 12.70
CA HIS A 71 5.71 -2.65 12.62
C HIS A 71 4.69 -2.98 11.53
N ALA A 72 4.86 -4.11 10.85
CA ALA A 72 3.93 -4.54 9.82
C ALA A 72 2.58 -4.93 10.43
N VAL A 73 1.51 -4.44 9.82
CA VAL A 73 0.13 -4.79 10.17
C VAL A 73 -0.40 -5.70 9.07
N PRO A 74 -1.01 -6.85 9.41
CA PRO A 74 -1.63 -7.71 8.41
C PRO A 74 -2.75 -6.95 7.68
N ILE A 75 -2.67 -6.92 6.35
CA ILE A 75 -3.76 -6.45 5.51
C ILE A 75 -4.72 -7.63 5.39
N ALA A 76 -5.97 -7.44 5.81
CA ALA A 76 -7.01 -8.46 5.72
C ALA A 76 -7.48 -8.65 4.26
N ASN A 77 -6.57 -9.09 3.38
CA ASN A 77 -6.89 -9.63 2.06
C ASN A 77 -6.71 -11.16 2.02
N ALA A 78 -6.34 -11.78 3.14
CA ALA A 78 -6.43 -13.22 3.30
C ALA A 78 -7.90 -13.56 3.56
N GLY A 79 -8.61 -13.99 2.51
CA GLY A 79 -9.81 -14.78 2.68
C GLY A 79 -9.50 -15.91 3.67
N CYS A 80 -9.96 -15.76 4.91
CA CYS A 80 -9.95 -16.83 5.88
C CYS A 80 -10.99 -17.84 5.39
N GLY A 81 -10.57 -18.71 4.47
CA GLY A 81 -11.19 -20.00 4.26
C GLY A 81 -11.08 -20.79 5.56
N ARG A 82 -11.99 -20.52 6.50
CA ARG A 82 -12.33 -21.49 7.53
C ARG A 82 -12.95 -22.68 6.78
N ARG A 83 -12.16 -23.71 6.50
CA ARG A 83 -12.69 -25.08 6.54
C ARG A 83 -11.93 -25.80 7.65
N ARG A 84 -12.54 -25.73 8.84
CA ARG A 84 -12.28 -26.68 9.92
C ARG A 84 -12.74 -28.05 9.43
N ALA A 85 -11.92 -29.06 9.78
CA ALA A 85 -12.25 -30.47 10.03
C ALA A 85 -12.98 -31.24 8.92
#